data_AF-A0A7Y4NIP2-F1
#
_entry.id   AF-A0A7Y4NIP2-F1
#
_cell.length_a   1.000
_cell.length_b   1.000
_cell.length_c   1.000
_cell.angle_alpha   90.00
_cell.angle_beta   90.00
_cell.angle_gamma   90.00
#
_symmetry.space_group_name_H-M   'P 1'
#
loop_
_entity.id
_entity.type
_entity.pdbx_description
1 polymer ?
#
loop_
_entity_poly.entity_id
_entity_poly.type
_entity_poly.pdbx_seq_one_letter_code
_entity_poly.pdbx_strand_id
1 'polypeptide(L)'
;MTSPLYDLDELVLQCRNERARNYIREAVSSYRAGAFRAAIVSTWIAVCFDIMQKFHELAIAGDAAAGKEAEALERIRANGDVTAAMRFEKDLLNKAKSPFELVNNLEYIDLT
;
A
#
# COMPACT_ATOMS: atom_id res chain seq x y z
N MET A 1 18.00 24.16 11.48
CA MET A 1 16.81 23.73 12.26
C MET A 1 17.00 22.26 12.59
N THR A 2 17.16 21.91 13.85
CA THR A 2 17.18 20.50 14.28
C THR A 2 15.81 19.92 14.04
N SER A 3 15.69 19.03 13.05
CA SER A 3 14.48 18.23 12.88
C SER A 3 14.21 17.52 14.20
N PRO A 4 12.95 17.49 14.70
CA PRO A 4 12.63 16.64 15.84
C PRO A 4 13.07 15.22 15.48
N LEU A 5 13.86 14.59 16.35
CA LEU A 5 14.11 13.16 16.27
C LEU A 5 12.79 12.46 16.58
N TYR A 6 11.96 12.26 15.56
CA TYR A 6 10.79 11.42 15.67
C TYR A 6 11.25 9.97 15.74
N ASP A 7 10.77 9.24 16.74
CA ASP A 7 10.99 7.81 16.81
C ASP A 7 10.18 7.15 15.68
N LEU A 8 10.88 6.43 14.80
CA LEU A 8 10.24 5.67 13.72
C LEU A 8 9.20 4.68 14.26
N ASP A 9 9.41 4.14 15.47
CA ASP A 9 8.44 3.23 16.09
C ASP A 9 7.14 3.94 16.46
N GLU A 10 7.20 5.21 16.86
CA GLU A 10 6.02 6.04 17.10
C GLU A 10 5.31 6.40 15.79
N LEU A 11 6.07 6.73 14.73
CA LEU A 11 5.50 7.03 13.41
C LEU A 11 4.81 5.81 12.79
N VAL A 12 5.34 4.60 12.99
CA VAL A 12 4.69 3.35 12.55
C VAL A 12 3.26 3.24 13.10
N LEU A 13 3.00 3.72 14.33
CA LEU A 13 1.67 3.67 14.94
C LEU A 13 0.65 4.60 14.26
N GLN A 14 1.10 5.60 13.50
CA GLN A 14 0.22 6.51 12.75
C GLN A 14 -0.34 5.86 11.48
N CYS A 15 0.25 4.75 11.00
CA CYS A 15 -0.28 3.98 9.90
C CYS A 15 -1.59 3.28 10.33
N ARG A 16 -2.72 3.74 9.80
CA ARG A 16 -4.06 3.28 10.20
C ARG A 16 -4.30 1.83 9.82
N ASN A 17 -3.95 1.44 8.60
CA ASN A 17 -4.14 0.07 8.13
C ASN A 17 -3.19 -0.90 8.84
N GLU A 18 -3.74 -1.94 9.44
CA GLU A 18 -2.95 -2.90 10.21
C GLU A 18 -1.94 -3.69 9.35
N ARG A 19 -2.32 -4.09 8.14
CA ARG A 19 -1.45 -4.86 7.24
C ARG A 19 -0.28 -4.00 6.76
N ALA A 20 -0.56 -2.80 6.25
CA ALA A 20 0.46 -1.83 5.86
C ALA A 20 1.37 -1.47 7.03
N ARG A 21 0.81 -1.25 8.23
CA ARG A 21 1.58 -0.97 9.45
C ARG A 21 2.54 -2.10 9.81
N ASN A 22 2.14 -3.36 9.65
CA ASN A 22 3.03 -4.49 9.93
C ASN A 22 4.23 -4.52 8.96
N TYR A 23 4.01 -4.25 7.67
CA TYR A 23 5.09 -4.17 6.69
C TYR A 23 6.00 -2.95 6.88
N ILE A 24 5.46 -1.78 7.24
CA ILE A 24 6.30 -0.62 7.60
C ILE A 24 7.14 -0.91 8.85
N ARG A 25 6.58 -1.59 9.85
CA ARG A 25 7.35 -2.01 11.03
C ARG A 25 8.49 -2.95 10.66
N GLU A 26 8.24 -3.92 9.78
CA GLU A 26 9.27 -4.81 9.25
C GLU A 26 10.33 -4.03 8.47
N ALA A 27 9.93 -3.03 7.68
CA ALA A 27 10.85 -2.19 6.95
C ALA A 27 11.79 -1.41 7.88
N VAL A 28 11.25 -0.80 8.95
CA VAL A 28 12.03 -0.10 9.98
C VAL A 28 12.98 -1.07 10.70
N SER A 29 12.50 -2.25 11.10
CA SER A 29 13.33 -3.27 11.74
C SER A 29 14.46 -3.75 10.82
N SER A 30 14.15 -4.02 9.56
CA SER A 30 15.12 -4.45 8.55
C SER A 30 16.18 -3.39 8.29
N TYR A 31 15.78 -2.11 8.24
CA TYR A 31 16.71 -1.00 8.07
C TYR A 31 17.67 -0.87 9.26
N ARG A 32 17.15 -0.95 10.50
CA ARG A 32 17.95 -0.93 11.73
C ARG A 32 18.93 -2.11 11.81
N ALA A 33 18.56 -3.27 11.27
CA ALA A 33 19.41 -4.45 11.22
C ALA A 33 20.44 -4.45 10.07
N GLY A 34 20.48 -3.40 9.23
CA GLY A 34 21.37 -3.33 8.06
C GLY A 34 20.90 -4.15 6.85
N ALA A 35 19.70 -4.74 6.90
CA ALA A 35 19.09 -5.50 5.82
C ALA A 35 18.33 -4.58 4.85
N PHE A 36 19.05 -3.66 4.20
CA PHE A 36 18.45 -2.58 3.42
C PHE A 36 17.55 -3.05 2.26
N ARG A 37 17.91 -4.17 1.60
CA ARG A 37 17.06 -4.73 0.53
C ARG A 37 15.71 -5.19 1.05
N ALA A 38 15.69 -5.86 2.21
CA ALA A 38 14.45 -6.27 2.85
C ALA A 38 13.62 -5.04 3.26
N ALA A 39 14.27 -4.01 3.79
CA ALA A 39 13.60 -2.76 4.14
C ALA A 39 12.88 -2.11 2.95
N ILE A 40 13.55 -2.02 1.79
CA ILE A 40 12.96 -1.44 0.57
C ILE A 40 11.76 -2.28 0.10
N VAL A 41 11.90 -3.60 0.08
CA VAL A 41 10.82 -4.50 -0.35
C VAL A 41 9.62 -4.43 0.59
N SER A 42 9.83 -4.47 1.91
CA SER A 42 8.73 -4.35 2.88
C SER A 42 8.03 -3.00 2.78
N THR A 43 8.76 -1.90 2.53
CA THR A 43 8.14 -0.59 2.27
C THR A 43 7.25 -0.63 1.03
N TRP A 44 7.72 -1.23 -0.06
CA TRP A 44 6.91 -1.36 -1.28
C TRP A 44 5.64 -2.18 -1.05
N ILE A 45 5.74 -3.31 -0.34
CA ILE A 45 4.58 -4.12 0.02
C ILE A 45 3.59 -3.32 0.88
N ALA A 46 4.07 -2.50 1.81
CA ALA A 46 3.22 -1.63 2.62
C ALA A 46 2.43 -0.62 1.77
N VAL A 47 3.07 0.01 0.77
CA VAL A 47 2.41 0.92 -0.18
C VAL A 47 1.28 0.20 -0.92
N CYS A 48 1.53 -1.01 -1.43
CA CYS A 48 0.50 -1.80 -2.11
C CYS A 48 -0.71 -2.06 -1.20
N PHE A 49 -0.48 -2.45 0.06
CA PHE A 49 -1.57 -2.68 1.02
C PHE A 49 -2.32 -1.41 1.42
N ASP A 50 -1.63 -0.27 1.52
CA ASP A 50 -2.25 1.01 1.82
C ASP A 50 -3.19 1.44 0.69
N ILE A 51 -2.75 1.35 -0.57
CA ILE A 51 -3.59 1.63 -1.76
C ILE A 51 -4.80 0.69 -1.81
N MET A 52 -4.59 -0.61 -1.61
CA MET A 52 -5.69 -1.60 -1.60
C MET A 52 -6.71 -1.30 -0.50
N GLN A 53 -6.26 -0.91 0.69
CA GLN A 53 -7.16 -0.48 1.76
C GLN A 53 -7.91 0.78 1.36
N LYS A 54 -7.25 1.72 0.67
CA LYS A 54 -7.87 2.97 0.28
C LYS A 54 -9.06 2.76 -0.65
N PHE A 55 -9.00 1.77 -1.55
CA PHE A 55 -10.16 1.37 -2.34
C PHE A 55 -11.33 0.90 -1.47
N HIS A 56 -11.07 0.15 -0.41
CA HIS A 56 -12.12 -0.27 0.52
C HIS A 56 -12.74 0.91 1.28
N GLU A 57 -11.91 1.86 1.74
CA GLU A 57 -12.40 3.08 2.40
C GLU A 57 -13.28 3.92 1.48
N LEU A 58 -12.86 4.12 0.23
CA LEU A 58 -13.62 4.87 -0.78
C LEU A 58 -14.92 4.15 -1.15
N ALA A 59 -14.91 2.82 -1.24
CA ALA A 59 -16.11 2.01 -1.46
C ALA A 59 -17.14 2.20 -0.33
N ILE A 60 -16.69 2.18 0.94
CA ILE A 60 -17.57 2.46 2.09
C ILE A 60 -18.10 3.90 2.04
N ALA A 61 -17.29 4.85 1.57
CA ALA A 61 -17.70 6.24 1.38
C ALA A 61 -18.67 6.46 0.19
N GLY A 62 -18.99 5.41 -0.58
CA GLY A 62 -19.98 5.44 -1.66
C GLY A 62 -19.40 5.57 -3.07
N ASP A 63 -18.08 5.48 -3.24
CA ASP A 63 -17.46 5.49 -4.57
C ASP A 63 -17.71 4.16 -5.30
N ALA A 64 -18.49 4.21 -6.39
CA ALA A 64 -18.88 3.04 -7.16
C ALA A 64 -17.71 2.40 -7.93
N ALA A 65 -16.71 3.17 -8.35
CA ALA A 65 -15.53 2.63 -9.01
C ALA A 65 -14.66 1.88 -7.99
N ALA A 66 -14.46 2.46 -6.81
CA ALA A 66 -13.73 1.82 -5.73
C ALA A 66 -14.44 0.56 -5.23
N GLY A 67 -15.78 0.56 -5.21
CA GLY A 67 -16.59 -0.61 -4.88
C GLY A 67 -16.30 -1.82 -5.78
N LYS A 68 -16.16 -1.60 -7.10
CA LYS A 68 -15.80 -2.67 -8.05
C LYS A 68 -14.42 -3.26 -7.75
N GLU A 69 -13.45 -2.41 -7.43
CA GLU A 69 -12.09 -2.84 -7.10
C GLU A 69 -12.03 -3.60 -5.77
N ALA A 70 -12.76 -3.12 -4.76
CA ALA A 70 -12.89 -3.80 -3.47
C ALA A 70 -13.54 -5.18 -3.62
N GLU A 71 -14.63 -5.30 -4.39
CA GLU A 71 -15.25 -6.58 -4.69
C GLU A 71 -14.32 -7.53 -5.47
N ALA A 72 -13.57 -7.01 -6.44
CA ALA A 72 -12.60 -7.80 -7.19
C ALA A 72 -11.53 -8.37 -6.26
N LEU A 73 -10.99 -7.54 -5.34
CA LEU A 73 -10.03 -7.96 -4.33
C LEU A 73 -10.58 -9.05 -3.40
N GLU A 74 -11.83 -8.93 -2.94
CA GLU A 74 -12.45 -9.96 -2.10
C GLU A 74 -12.65 -11.27 -2.86
N ARG A 75 -13.07 -11.22 -4.13
CA ARG A 75 -13.20 -12.43 -4.97
C ARG A 75 -11.86 -13.12 -5.21
N ILE A 76 -10.80 -12.35 -5.48
CA ILE A 76 -9.44 -12.88 -5.67
C ILE A 76 -8.98 -13.60 -4.41
N ARG A 77 -9.20 -13.01 -3.22
CA ARG A 77 -8.85 -13.63 -1.93
C ARG A 77 -9.66 -14.87 -1.65
N ALA A 78 -10.98 -14.83 -1.84
CA ALA A 78 -11.87 -15.96 -1.56
C ALA A 78 -11.55 -17.18 -2.44
N ASN A 79 -11.18 -16.95 -3.70
CA ASN A 79 -10.89 -18.02 -4.65
C ASN A 79 -9.42 -18.47 -4.64
N GLY A 80 -8.52 -17.74 -3.95
CA GLY A 80 -7.09 -17.99 -3.99
C GLY A 80 -6.49 -17.89 -5.40
N ASP A 81 -7.07 -17.05 -6.27
CA ASP A 81 -6.64 -16.94 -7.67
C ASP A 81 -5.36 -16.10 -7.77
N VAL A 82 -4.22 -16.80 -7.71
CA VAL A 82 -2.88 -16.20 -7.80
C VAL A 82 -2.67 -15.45 -9.11
N THR A 83 -3.26 -15.91 -10.21
CA THR A 83 -3.10 -15.25 -11.52
C THR A 83 -3.84 -13.92 -11.53
N ALA A 84 -5.05 -13.89 -10.99
CA ALA A 84 -5.81 -12.65 -10.85
C ALA A 84 -5.13 -11.68 -9.87
N ALA A 85 -4.56 -12.18 -8.76
CA ALA A 85 -3.77 -11.38 -7.83
C ALA A 85 -2.57 -10.71 -8.50
N MET A 86 -1.75 -11.46 -9.25
CA MET A 86 -0.59 -10.90 -9.97
C MET A 86 -1.00 -9.85 -11.01
N ARG A 87 -2.11 -10.08 -11.73
CA ARG A 87 -2.64 -9.10 -12.70
C ARG A 87 -3.09 -7.83 -11.99
N PHE A 88 -3.76 -7.98 -10.84
CA PHE A 88 -4.21 -6.84 -10.04
C PHE A 88 -3.01 -6.03 -9.53
N GLU A 89 -1.99 -6.69 -8.96
CA GLU A 89 -0.78 -6.03 -8.47
C GLU A 89 -0.07 -5.24 -9.57
N LYS A 90 0.03 -5.83 -10.78
CA LYS A 90 0.65 -5.16 -11.93
C LYS A 90 -0.10 -3.89 -12.34
N ASP A 91 -1.42 -3.86 -12.18
CA ASP A 91 -2.27 -2.73 -12.58
C ASP A 91 -2.57 -1.75 -11.42
N LEU A 92 -2.09 -2.05 -10.22
CA LEU A 92 -2.41 -1.32 -8.99
C LEU A 92 -2.06 0.17 -9.09
N LEU A 93 -0.84 0.48 -9.55
CA LEU A 93 -0.39 1.88 -9.71
C LEU A 93 -1.17 2.63 -10.79
N ASN A 94 -1.58 1.95 -11.87
CA ASN A 94 -2.41 2.55 -12.91
C ASN A 94 -3.73 3.02 -12.32
N LYS A 95 -4.41 2.12 -11.58
CA LYS A 95 -5.66 2.43 -10.89
C LYS A 95 -5.47 3.54 -9.86
N ALA A 96 -4.41 3.46 -9.06
CA ALA A 96 -4.09 4.46 -8.05
C ALA A 96 -3.92 5.85 -8.65
N LYS A 97 -3.29 5.98 -9.83
CA LYS A 97 -3.17 7.24 -10.56
C LYS A 97 -4.49 7.67 -11.19
N SER A 98 -5.15 6.77 -11.92
CA SER A 98 -6.39 7.05 -12.64
C SER A 98 -7.28 5.79 -12.64
N PRO A 99 -8.52 5.87 -12.13
CA PRO A 99 -9.28 7.09 -11.86
C PRO A 99 -9.15 7.67 -10.44
N PHE A 100 -8.41 7.04 -9.52
CA PHE A 100 -8.52 7.37 -8.09
C PHE A 100 -7.64 8.52 -7.58
N GLU A 101 -6.66 8.97 -8.37
CA GLU A 101 -5.76 10.10 -8.03
C GLU A 101 -5.10 9.99 -6.65
N LEU A 102 -4.85 8.76 -6.18
CA LEU A 102 -4.17 8.46 -4.91
C LEU A 102 -2.67 8.74 -4.97
N VAL A 103 -2.09 8.69 -6.17
CA VAL A 103 -0.71 9.08 -6.45
C VAL A 103 -0.73 10.09 -7.60
N ASN A 104 0.15 11.08 -7.50
CA ASN A 104 0.30 12.08 -8.55
C ASN A 104 1.10 11.51 -9.74
N ASN A 105 1.19 12.28 -10.83
CA ASN A 105 1.86 11.82 -12.05
C ASN A 105 3.37 11.57 -11.87
N LEU A 106 4.04 12.35 -11.01
CA LEU A 106 5.47 12.18 -10.75
C LEU A 106 5.72 10.93 -9.90
N GLU A 107 4.96 10.78 -8.81
CA GLU A 107 5.00 9.58 -7.96
C GLU A 107 4.73 8.30 -8.75
N TYR A 108 3.77 8.34 -9.67
CA TYR A 108 3.53 7.22 -10.57
C TYR A 108 4.75 6.87 -11.43
N ILE A 109 5.42 7.87 -12.02
CA ILE A 109 6.63 7.65 -12.84
C ILE A 109 7.75 7.05 -11.99
N ASP A 110 7.93 7.53 -10.75
CA ASP A 110 8.99 7.07 -9.85
C ASP A 110 8.75 5.64 -9.32
N LEU A 111 7.49 5.19 -9.30
CA LEU A 111 7.09 3.86 -8.80
C LEU A 111 6.96 2.79 -9.90
N THR A 112 7.00 3.16 -11.18
CA THR A 112 6.90 2.24 -12.34
C THR A 112 8.23 1.97 -13.02
#